data_AF-A0A6M2BYD5-F1
#
_entry.id   AF-A0A6M2BYD5-F1
#
_cell.length_a   1.000
_cell.length_b   1.000
_cell.length_c   1.000
_cell.angle_alpha   90.00
_cell.angle_beta   90.00
_cell.angle_gamma   90.00
#
_symmetry.space_group_name_H-M   'P 1'
#
loop_
_entity.id
_entity.type
_entity.pdbx_description
1 polymer ?
#
loop_
_entity_poly.entity_id
_entity_poly.type
_entity_poly.pdbx_seq_one_letter_code
_entity_poly.pdbx_strand_id
1 'polypeptide(L)'
;MRYLLALAAIAACPAYADTPSTSVSPQHLQQAATLAGDYRQCLQDTLGDRYINVGSRDPLQLAAEVEKSCETRLTPVNQYLSTMGYTQPVVTQTVVELKAMADGAAIAYVHRMPRYRF
;
A
#
# COMPACT_ATOMS: atom_id res chain seq x y z
N MET A 1 57.33 26.92 29.47
CA MET A 1 56.39 25.82 29.14
C MET A 1 55.12 26.49 28.65
N ARG A 2 54.74 26.39 27.36
CA ARG A 2 53.91 25.31 26.78
C ARG A 2 52.68 25.09 27.70
N TYR A 3 51.44 25.35 27.29
CA TYR A 3 50.77 24.74 26.14
C TYR A 3 49.64 25.60 25.56
N LEU A 4 49.67 25.73 24.23
CA LEU A 4 48.51 25.94 23.37
C LEU A 4 47.75 24.61 23.30
N LEU A 5 46.44 24.62 23.54
CA LEU A 5 45.52 23.54 23.18
C LEU A 5 44.47 24.19 22.27
N ALA A 6 44.77 24.33 20.97
CA ALA A 6 44.55 23.32 19.95
C ALA A 6 43.05 23.02 19.77
N LEU A 7 42.45 23.71 18.79
CA LEU A 7 41.21 23.33 18.15
C LEU A 7 41.33 21.87 17.69
N ALA A 8 40.66 20.97 18.40
CA ALA A 8 40.53 19.58 18.00
C ALA A 8 39.28 19.43 17.14
N ALA A 9 39.54 19.31 15.84
CA ALA A 9 38.87 18.44 14.90
C ALA A 9 37.33 18.44 14.93
N ILE A 10 36.79 19.19 13.96
CA ILE A 10 35.59 18.85 13.22
C ILE A 10 35.68 17.36 12.87
N ALA A 11 34.98 16.52 13.63
CA ALA A 11 34.67 15.16 13.23
C ALA A 11 33.70 15.27 12.05
N ALA A 12 34.28 15.41 10.86
CA ALA A 12 33.63 15.08 9.61
C ALA A 12 33.32 13.59 9.64
N CYS A 13 32.20 13.22 10.28
CA CYS A 13 31.56 11.96 9.98
C CYS A 13 31.25 12.00 8.48
N PRO A 14 31.68 11.01 7.68
CA PRO A 14 31.16 10.89 6.34
C PRO A 14 29.65 10.73 6.51
N ALA A 15 28.91 11.73 6.02
CA ALA A 15 27.47 11.73 5.90
C ALA A 15 27.07 10.72 4.82
N TYR A 16 27.40 9.44 5.03
CA TYR A 16 26.75 8.31 4.40
C TYR A 16 25.84 7.70 5.46
N ALA A 17 24.97 8.54 6.02
CA ALA A 17 23.66 8.04 6.34
C ALA A 17 23.05 7.71 4.97
N ASP A 18 23.19 6.43 4.57
CA ASP A 18 22.20 5.78 3.72
C ASP A 18 20.86 6.15 4.34
N THR A 19 20.26 7.21 3.82
CA THR A 19 18.93 7.62 4.22
C THR A 19 18.11 6.46 3.68
N PRO A 20 17.55 5.58 4.53
CA PRO A 20 16.82 4.42 4.04
C PRO A 20 15.81 4.98 3.06
N SER A 21 15.89 4.55 1.79
CA SER A 21 15.12 5.16 0.71
C SER A 21 13.67 5.22 1.17
N THR A 22 13.18 6.43 1.42
CA THR A 22 11.86 6.65 2.04
C THR A 22 10.73 6.36 1.06
N SER A 23 11.09 6.04 -0.18
CA SER A 23 10.19 5.73 -1.28
C SER A 23 10.64 4.45 -2.00
N VAL A 24 9.64 3.72 -2.48
CA VAL A 24 9.82 2.59 -3.39
C VAL A 24 10.15 3.14 -4.78
N SER A 25 11.05 2.47 -5.51
CA SER A 25 11.40 2.88 -6.86
C SER A 25 10.19 2.78 -7.79
N PRO A 26 10.08 3.61 -8.86
CA PRO A 26 8.95 3.55 -9.78
C PRO A 26 8.76 2.16 -10.42
N GLN A 27 9.85 1.45 -10.73
CA GLN A 27 9.81 0.10 -11.27
C GLN A 27 9.24 -0.90 -10.27
N HIS A 28 9.68 -0.83 -9.01
CA HIS A 28 9.16 -1.72 -7.97
C HIS A 28 7.73 -1.38 -7.60
N LEU A 29 7.33 -0.10 -7.63
CA LEU A 29 5.94 0.33 -7.48
C LEU A 29 5.04 -0.22 -8.57
N GLN A 30 5.49 -0.20 -9.83
CA GLN A 30 4.73 -0.75 -10.94
C GLN A 30 4.49 -2.25 -10.76
N GLN A 31 5.53 -3.00 -10.40
CA GLN A 31 5.41 -4.44 -10.13
C GLN A 31 4.51 -4.72 -8.92
N ALA A 32 4.66 -3.94 -7.84
CA ALA A 32 3.81 -4.03 -6.65
C ALA A 32 2.34 -3.74 -6.98
N ALA A 33 2.06 -2.78 -7.86
CA ALA A 33 0.72 -2.48 -8.35
C ALA A 33 0.15 -3.61 -9.21
N THR A 34 0.97 -4.28 -10.03
CA THR A 34 0.55 -5.49 -10.75
C THR A 34 0.17 -6.61 -9.78
N LEU A 35 0.96 -6.84 -8.72
CA LEU A 35 0.64 -7.82 -7.68
C LEU A 35 -0.62 -7.45 -6.88
N ALA A 36 -0.86 -6.16 -6.65
CA ALA A 36 -2.11 -5.67 -6.06
C ALA A 36 -3.33 -5.82 -6.99
N GLY A 37 -3.13 -6.20 -8.25
CA GLY A 37 -4.20 -6.47 -9.21
C GLY A 37 -5.18 -7.54 -8.73
N ASP A 38 -4.67 -8.58 -8.06
CA ASP A 38 -5.49 -9.66 -7.50
C ASP A 38 -6.40 -9.19 -6.37
N TYR A 39 -5.92 -8.25 -5.55
CA TYR A 39 -6.72 -7.61 -4.51
C TYR A 39 -7.88 -6.83 -5.14
N ARG A 40 -7.59 -6.00 -6.13
CA ARG A 40 -8.61 -5.22 -6.85
C ARG A 40 -9.64 -6.13 -7.54
N GLN A 41 -9.20 -7.22 -8.17
CA GLN A 41 -10.10 -8.17 -8.81
C GLN A 41 -11.03 -8.83 -7.78
N CYS A 42 -10.47 -9.28 -6.65
CA CYS A 42 -11.25 -9.83 -5.54
C CYS A 42 -12.33 -8.86 -5.04
N LEU A 43 -11.99 -7.57 -4.88
CA LEU A 43 -12.96 -6.55 -4.49
C LEU A 43 -14.08 -6.41 -5.52
N GLN A 44 -13.75 -6.34 -6.80
CA GLN A 44 -14.73 -6.16 -7.87
C GLN A 44 -15.70 -7.34 -7.97
N ASP A 45 -15.18 -8.56 -7.91
CA ASP A 45 -15.98 -9.78 -7.98
C ASP A 45 -16.87 -9.92 -6.74
N THR A 46 -16.30 -9.77 -5.55
CA THR A 46 -17.02 -9.99 -4.30
C THR A 46 -18.02 -8.87 -4.01
N LEU A 47 -17.66 -7.61 -4.28
CA LEU A 47 -18.61 -6.49 -4.17
C LEU A 47 -19.71 -6.63 -5.21
N GLY A 48 -19.39 -6.95 -6.47
CA GLY A 48 -20.38 -7.18 -7.52
C GLY A 48 -21.40 -8.26 -7.14
N ASP A 49 -20.91 -9.44 -6.78
CA ASP A 49 -21.73 -10.61 -6.43
C ASP A 49 -22.60 -10.36 -5.20
N ARG A 50 -22.03 -9.77 -4.14
CA ARG A 50 -22.79 -9.51 -2.92
C ARG A 50 -23.77 -8.36 -3.11
N TYR A 51 -23.38 -7.29 -3.79
CA TYR A 51 -24.22 -6.12 -4.03
C TYR A 51 -25.47 -6.45 -4.84
N ILE A 52 -25.37 -7.35 -5.82
CA ILE A 52 -26.51 -7.85 -6.61
C ILE A 52 -27.54 -8.60 -5.74
N ASN A 53 -27.11 -9.17 -4.61
CA ASN A 53 -27.89 -10.07 -3.76
C ASN A 53 -28.24 -9.49 -2.38
N VAL A 54 -27.93 -8.22 -2.09
CA VAL A 54 -28.21 -7.64 -0.77
C VAL A 54 -29.66 -7.17 -0.66
N GLY A 55 -30.44 -7.93 0.11
CA GLY A 55 -31.54 -7.37 0.90
C GLY A 55 -30.98 -6.71 2.16
N SER A 56 -31.29 -5.42 2.35
CA SER A 56 -31.21 -4.65 3.60
C SER A 56 -29.90 -4.64 4.44
N ARG A 57 -28.71 -4.93 3.89
CA ARG A 57 -27.45 -4.67 4.60
C ARG A 57 -26.94 -3.25 4.37
N ASP A 58 -26.33 -2.68 5.40
CA ASP A 58 -25.61 -1.41 5.31
C ASP A 58 -24.44 -1.53 4.30
N PRO A 59 -24.41 -0.70 3.24
CA PRO A 59 -23.33 -0.70 2.24
C PRO A 59 -21.93 -0.55 2.85
N LEU A 60 -21.79 0.20 3.95
CA LEU A 60 -20.51 0.39 4.62
C LEU A 60 -20.01 -0.88 5.31
N GLN A 61 -20.90 -1.61 5.98
CA GLN A 61 -20.56 -2.92 6.55
C GLN A 61 -20.20 -3.92 5.46
N LEU A 62 -20.94 -3.92 4.36
CA LEU A 62 -20.64 -4.80 3.23
C LEU A 62 -19.25 -4.52 2.66
N ALA A 63 -18.91 -3.26 2.43
CA ALA A 63 -17.60 -2.87 1.93
C ALA A 63 -16.48 -3.34 2.87
N ALA A 64 -16.61 -3.08 4.17
CA ALA A 64 -15.63 -3.49 5.16
C ALA A 64 -15.46 -5.03 5.26
N GLU A 65 -16.55 -5.79 5.16
CA GLU A 65 -16.49 -7.27 5.12
C GLU A 65 -15.74 -7.76 3.88
N VAL A 66 -16.00 -7.16 2.72
CA VAL A 66 -15.37 -7.54 1.46
C VAL A 66 -13.89 -7.19 1.46
N GLU A 67 -13.52 -5.98 1.86
CA GLU A 67 -12.13 -5.55 2.03
C GLU A 67 -11.35 -6.52 2.92
N LYS A 68 -11.90 -6.85 4.09
CA LYS A 68 -11.29 -7.81 5.03
C LYS A 68 -11.10 -9.20 4.41
N SER A 69 -12.05 -9.65 3.61
CA SER A 69 -11.94 -10.96 2.93
C SER A 69 -10.85 -10.97 1.85
N CYS A 70 -10.66 -9.84 1.17
CA CYS A 70 -9.69 -9.71 0.08
C CYS A 70 -8.28 -9.34 0.56
N GLU A 71 -8.10 -8.82 1.78
CA GLU A 71 -6.82 -8.30 2.30
C GLU A 71 -5.65 -9.31 2.19
N THR A 72 -5.93 -10.61 2.29
CA THR A 72 -4.92 -11.67 2.09
C THR A 72 -4.27 -11.66 0.70
N ARG A 73 -4.92 -11.06 -0.31
CA ARG A 73 -4.38 -10.87 -1.66
C ARG A 73 -3.27 -9.82 -1.73
N LEU A 74 -3.04 -9.03 -0.67
CA LEU A 74 -1.93 -8.08 -0.59
C LEU A 74 -0.64 -8.70 -0.03
N THR A 75 -0.68 -9.95 0.47
CA THR A 75 0.51 -10.66 0.96
C THR A 75 1.66 -10.72 -0.06
N PRO A 76 1.43 -11.01 -1.36
CA PRO A 76 2.49 -11.00 -2.37
C PRO A 76 3.17 -9.64 -2.53
N VAL A 77 2.43 -8.53 -2.37
CA VAL A 77 2.99 -7.16 -2.42
C VAL A 77 3.97 -6.94 -1.27
N ASN A 78 3.56 -7.32 -0.07
CA ASN A 78 4.38 -7.21 1.14
C ASN A 78 5.66 -8.04 0.99
N GLN A 79 5.52 -9.31 0.60
CA GLN A 79 6.66 -10.22 0.36
C GLN A 79 7.62 -9.70 -0.71
N TYR A 80 7.08 -9.20 -1.83
CA TYR A 80 7.89 -8.65 -2.91
C TYR A 80 8.73 -7.46 -2.43
N LEU A 81 8.10 -6.45 -1.81
CA LEU A 81 8.81 -5.25 -1.36
C LEU A 81 9.83 -5.56 -0.24
N SER A 82 9.50 -6.47 0.68
CA SER A 82 10.46 -6.94 1.69
C SER A 82 11.65 -7.66 1.06
N THR A 83 11.44 -8.47 0.02
CA THR A 83 12.52 -9.18 -0.70
C THR A 83 13.44 -8.21 -1.44
N MET A 84 12.92 -7.08 -1.91
CA MET A 84 13.72 -6.01 -2.52
C MET A 84 14.54 -5.19 -1.51
N GLY A 85 14.43 -5.50 -0.21
CA GLY A 85 15.20 -4.85 0.85
C GLY A 85 14.60 -3.56 1.39
N TYR A 86 13.33 -3.26 1.08
CA TYR A 86 12.64 -2.10 1.67
C TYR A 86 12.37 -2.30 3.15
N THR A 87 12.45 -1.21 3.90
CA THR A 87 12.16 -1.22 5.35
C THR A 87 10.66 -1.45 5.59
N GLN A 88 10.32 -2.11 6.70
CA GLN A 88 8.93 -2.43 7.03
C GLN A 88 7.99 -1.21 7.03
N PRO A 89 8.39 0.00 7.49
CA PRO A 89 7.54 1.18 7.40
C PRO A 89 7.22 1.57 5.94
N VAL A 90 8.21 1.52 5.04
CA VAL A 90 8.04 1.85 3.62
C VAL A 90 7.13 0.81 2.93
N VAL A 91 7.34 -0.48 3.23
CA VAL A 91 6.48 -1.57 2.74
C VAL A 91 5.04 -1.35 3.19
N THR A 92 4.84 -1.08 4.48
CA THR A 92 3.50 -0.92 5.07
C THR A 92 2.78 0.27 4.46
N GLN A 93 3.44 1.42 4.37
CA GLN A 93 2.89 2.62 3.75
C GLN A 93 2.50 2.37 2.28
N THR A 94 3.38 1.71 1.53
CA THR A 94 3.12 1.39 0.11
C THR A 94 1.93 0.45 -0.06
N VAL A 95 1.80 -0.57 0.80
CA VAL A 95 0.66 -1.48 0.78
C VAL A 95 -0.64 -0.75 1.11
N VAL A 96 -0.63 0.17 2.07
CA VAL A 96 -1.80 1.02 2.41
C VAL A 96 -2.21 1.89 1.22
N GLU A 97 -1.26 2.51 0.53
CA GLU A 97 -1.54 3.34 -0.65
C GLU A 97 -2.12 2.52 -1.80
N LEU A 98 -1.54 1.36 -2.11
CA LEU A 98 -2.04 0.45 -3.14
C LEU A 98 -3.44 -0.08 -2.80
N LYS A 99 -3.69 -0.39 -1.53
CA LYS A 99 -5.01 -0.77 -1.02
C LYS A 99 -6.02 0.35 -1.25
N ALA A 100 -5.73 1.57 -0.81
CA ALA A 100 -6.63 2.72 -0.96
C ALA A 100 -6.96 3.02 -2.43
N MET A 101 -5.99 2.89 -3.35
CA MET A 101 -6.23 3.03 -4.79
C MET A 101 -7.17 1.95 -5.33
N ALA A 102 -6.98 0.69 -4.92
CA ALA A 102 -7.82 -0.42 -5.34
C ALA A 102 -9.24 -0.31 -4.78
N ASP A 103 -9.40 0.10 -3.52
CA ASP A 103 -10.70 0.32 -2.88
C ASP A 103 -11.50 1.41 -3.61
N GLY A 104 -10.86 2.56 -3.89
CA GLY A 104 -11.48 3.64 -4.66
C GLY A 104 -11.88 3.20 -6.07
N ALA A 105 -11.07 2.38 -6.74
CA ALA A 105 -11.39 1.82 -8.05
C ALA A 105 -12.56 0.82 -8.00
N ALA A 106 -12.65 0.01 -6.95
CA ALA A 106 -13.74 -0.96 -6.77
C ALA A 106 -15.07 -0.27 -6.46
N ILE A 107 -15.07 0.75 -5.60
CA ILE A 107 -16.26 1.59 -5.33
C ILE A 107 -16.74 2.24 -6.63
N ALA A 108 -15.83 2.89 -7.38
CA ALA A 108 -16.17 3.50 -8.67
C ALA A 108 -16.73 2.48 -9.69
N TYR A 109 -16.27 1.23 -9.65
CA TYR A 109 -16.80 0.15 -10.48
C TYR A 109 -18.24 -0.21 -10.11
N VAL A 110 -18.55 -0.38 -8.82
CA VAL A 110 -19.91 -0.65 -8.33
C VAL A 110 -20.88 0.47 -8.73
N HIS A 111 -20.48 1.74 -8.58
CA HIS A 111 -21.29 2.89 -9.01
C HIS A 111 -21.56 2.95 -10.52
N ARG A 112 -20.74 2.30 -11.34
CA ARG A 112 -20.94 2.20 -12.79
C ARG A 112 -21.83 1.03 -13.20
N MET A 113 -22.14 0.11 -12.29
CA MET A 113 -23.02 -1.01 -12.60
C MET A 113 -24.45 -0.53 -12.90
N PRO A 114 -25.17 -1.17 -13.85
CA PRO A 114 -26.49 -0.71 -14.30
C PRO A 114 -27.54 -0.53 -13.19
N ARG A 115 -27.40 -1.26 -12.06
CA ARG A 115 -28.31 -1.18 -10.92
C ARG A 115 -28.09 0.06 -10.02
N TYR A 116 -26.97 0.78 -10.15
CA TYR A 116 -26.64 1.94 -9.31
C TYR A 116 -27.15 3.28 -9.88
N ARG A 117 -27.80 3.30 -11.05
CA ARG A 117 -28.28 4.53 -11.70
C ARG A 117 -29.63 5.06 -11.18
N PHE A 118 -30.08 4.66 -9.99
CA PHE A 118 -31.38 5.08 -9.43
C PHE A 118 -31.19 5.87 -8.14
#